data_AF-A0A2N6AUA1-F1
#
_entry.id   AF-A0A2N6AUA1-F1
#
_cell.length_a   1.000
_cell.length_b   1.000
_cell.length_c   1.000
_cell.angle_alpha   90.00
_cell.angle_beta   90.00
_cell.angle_gamma   90.00
#
_symmetry.space_group_name_H-M   'P 1'
#
loop_
_entity.id
_entity.type
_entity.pdbx_description
1 polymer ?
#
loop_
_entity_poly.entity_id
_entity_poly.type
_entity_poly.pdbx_seq_one_letter_code
_entity_poly.pdbx_strand_id
1 'polypeptide(L)'
;MPENHLDFSRTDELIELLTKIRDGEPSLVDIMAMAELLATTLQPYFRKLDTSLYGELRHIAQYIVKTKDEIGSLQANHMSEERIPEAGMELSAVVDATESATDRIMESAETLMAADPSDHQAYADLVNAEVMNIFEACSFQDITGQRISKVVETLEFIDRRISRFASTLKVEDKRDALSQDEISREERRQKQILHGPQMSGEGVGQDDVDALFGGDDGAAPASQDDIDALFH
;
A
#
# COMPACT_ATOMS: atom_id res chain seq x y z
N MET A 1 35.93 -22.96 5.69
CA MET A 1 36.32 -22.35 6.98
C MET A 1 37.83 -22.50 7.12
N PRO A 2 38.67 -21.47 6.89
CA PRO A 2 40.07 -21.58 7.23
C PRO A 2 40.24 -21.24 8.71
N GLU A 3 40.73 -22.21 9.46
CA GLU A 3 41.01 -22.12 10.90
C GLU A 3 41.98 -20.96 11.19
N ASN A 4 41.58 -20.13 12.14
CA ASN A 4 42.36 -19.03 12.67
C ASN A 4 43.44 -19.64 13.59
N HIS A 5 44.49 -20.23 13.00
CA HIS A 5 45.63 -20.74 13.77
C HIS A 5 46.44 -19.53 14.23
N LEU A 6 46.13 -19.04 15.44
CA LEU A 6 47.02 -18.14 16.17
C LEU A 6 48.32 -18.90 16.40
N ASP A 7 49.40 -18.44 15.76
CA ASP A 7 50.74 -18.99 15.91
C ASP A 7 51.25 -18.69 17.33
N PHE A 8 50.99 -19.63 18.26
CA PHE A 8 51.34 -19.49 19.67
C PHE A 8 52.85 -19.32 19.91
N SER A 9 53.70 -19.73 18.96
CA SER A 9 55.16 -19.57 19.02
C SER A 9 55.59 -18.10 19.13
N ARG A 10 54.91 -17.20 18.42
CA ARG A 10 55.28 -15.77 18.38
C ARG A 10 54.82 -15.01 19.61
N THR A 11 53.70 -15.42 20.20
CA THR A 11 53.21 -14.85 21.47
C THR A 11 54.12 -15.26 22.63
N ASP A 12 54.66 -16.47 22.61
CA ASP A 12 55.62 -16.93 23.62
C ASP A 12 56.95 -16.15 23.51
N GLU A 13 57.47 -15.91 22.30
CA GLU A 13 58.65 -15.05 22.07
C GLU A 13 58.43 -13.61 22.57
N LEU A 14 57.23 -13.07 22.40
CA LEU A 14 56.87 -11.71 22.84
C LEU A 14 56.77 -11.63 24.36
N ILE A 15 56.22 -12.67 25.01
CA ILE A 15 56.19 -12.81 26.47
C ILE A 15 57.61 -12.95 27.02
N GLU A 16 58.46 -13.74 26.38
CA GLU A 16 59.86 -13.96 26.82
C GLU A 16 60.67 -12.66 26.73
N LEU A 17 60.54 -11.89 25.65
CA LEU A 17 61.15 -10.56 25.51
C LEU A 17 60.60 -9.54 26.52
N LEU A 18 59.29 -9.52 26.77
CA LEU A 18 58.67 -8.66 27.80
C LEU A 18 59.16 -9.00 29.21
N THR A 19 59.33 -10.29 29.50
CA THR A 19 59.85 -10.79 30.80
C THR A 19 61.31 -10.36 30.98
N LYS A 20 62.12 -10.47 29.92
CA LYS A 20 63.54 -10.10 29.90
C LYS A 20 63.77 -8.58 30.05
N ILE A 21 62.90 -7.77 29.44
CA ILE A 21 62.91 -6.29 29.57
C ILE A 21 62.38 -5.84 30.94
N ARG A 22 61.43 -6.56 31.54
CA ARG A 22 60.88 -6.25 32.87
C ARG A 22 61.88 -6.51 33.99
N ASP A 23 62.69 -7.57 33.84
CA ASP A 23 63.60 -8.04 34.90
C ASP A 23 65.03 -7.44 34.78
N GLY A 24 65.29 -6.52 33.82
CA GLY A 24 66.58 -5.85 33.60
C GLY A 24 66.48 -4.44 32.96
N GLU A 25 67.61 -3.77 32.69
CA GLU A 25 67.63 -2.53 31.89
C GLU A 25 67.56 -2.90 30.39
N PRO A 26 66.51 -2.49 29.65
CA PRO A 26 66.37 -2.85 28.25
C PRO A 26 67.47 -2.23 27.39
N SER A 27 68.14 -3.05 26.58
CA SER A 27 69.05 -2.52 25.56
C SER A 27 68.27 -1.98 24.36
N LEU A 28 68.88 -1.06 23.61
CA LEU A 28 68.30 -0.54 22.36
C LEU A 28 67.97 -1.68 21.37
N VAL A 29 68.77 -2.76 21.39
CA VAL A 29 68.59 -3.93 20.53
C VAL A 29 67.33 -4.71 20.92
N ASP A 30 67.05 -4.86 22.21
CA ASP A 30 65.84 -5.54 22.70
C ASP A 30 64.57 -4.76 22.34
N ILE A 31 64.63 -3.42 22.41
CA ILE A 31 63.52 -2.54 22.01
C ILE A 31 63.25 -2.63 20.50
N MET A 32 64.31 -2.67 19.68
CA MET A 32 64.17 -2.83 18.22
C MET A 32 63.60 -4.20 17.83
N ALA A 33 64.08 -5.27 18.46
CA ALA A 33 63.56 -6.63 18.25
C ALA A 33 62.08 -6.73 18.64
N MET A 34 61.69 -6.09 19.75
CA MET A 34 60.29 -6.03 20.18
C MET A 34 59.42 -5.24 19.20
N ALA A 35 59.90 -4.09 18.69
CA ALA A 35 59.19 -3.31 17.69
C ALA A 35 58.99 -4.10 16.38
N GLU A 36 60.01 -4.86 15.95
CA GLU A 36 59.95 -5.71 14.76
C GLU A 36 58.99 -6.90 14.95
N LEU A 37 59.03 -7.55 16.12
CA LEU A 37 58.13 -8.65 16.45
C LEU A 37 56.67 -8.18 16.55
N LEU A 38 56.42 -7.02 17.17
CA LEU A 38 55.10 -6.38 17.21
C LEU A 38 54.60 -6.01 15.81
N ALA A 39 55.44 -5.40 14.98
CA ALA A 39 55.09 -5.04 13.61
C ALA A 39 54.72 -6.28 12.79
N THR A 40 55.50 -7.36 12.89
CA THR A 40 55.28 -8.61 12.17
C THR A 40 54.04 -9.35 12.67
N THR A 41 53.74 -9.26 13.97
CA THR A 41 52.56 -9.90 14.58
C THR A 41 51.27 -9.15 14.26
N LEU A 42 51.30 -7.83 14.15
CA LEU A 42 50.13 -7.01 13.83
C LEU A 42 49.83 -6.95 12.32
N GLN A 43 50.82 -7.19 11.45
CA GLN A 43 50.67 -7.14 9.99
C GLN A 43 49.52 -8.00 9.42
N PRO A 44 49.28 -9.25 9.88
CA PRO A 44 48.16 -10.07 9.44
C PRO A 44 46.79 -9.52 9.91
N TYR A 45 46.73 -8.88 11.09
CA TYR A 45 45.51 -8.27 11.59
C TYR A 45 45.10 -7.06 10.76
N PHE A 46 46.05 -6.18 10.42
CA PHE A 46 45.78 -5.06 9.52
C PHE A 46 45.32 -5.52 8.14
N ARG A 47 45.95 -6.56 7.56
CA ARG A 47 45.49 -7.14 6.28
C ARG A 47 44.07 -7.71 6.36
N LYS A 48 43.71 -8.37 7.45
CA LYS A 48 42.35 -8.88 7.67
C LYS A 48 41.34 -7.76 7.85
N LEU A 49 41.67 -6.73 8.64
CA LEU A 49 40.85 -5.55 8.83
C LEU A 49 40.63 -4.82 7.50
N ASP A 50 41.69 -4.60 6.71
CA ASP A 50 41.59 -4.01 5.38
C ASP A 50 40.65 -4.84 4.51
N THR A 51 40.87 -6.16 4.41
CA THR A 51 40.04 -7.04 3.56
C THR A 51 38.57 -7.04 4.01
N SER A 52 38.31 -7.06 5.33
CA SER A 52 36.95 -6.99 5.88
C SER A 52 36.29 -5.65 5.57
N LEU A 53 36.99 -4.55 5.82
CA LEU A 53 36.50 -3.20 5.56
C LEU A 53 36.22 -2.98 4.07
N TYR A 54 37.12 -3.41 3.19
CA TYR A 54 36.90 -3.38 1.74
C TYR A 54 35.70 -4.24 1.34
N GLY A 55 35.49 -5.40 1.98
CA GLY A 55 34.33 -6.26 1.75
C GLY A 55 33.01 -5.58 2.17
N GLU A 56 32.98 -4.98 3.36
CA GLU A 56 31.82 -4.25 3.89
C GLU A 56 31.49 -3.02 3.05
N LEU A 57 32.49 -2.19 2.71
CA LEU A 57 32.30 -1.03 1.86
C LEU A 57 31.81 -1.43 0.46
N ARG A 58 32.34 -2.54 -0.09
CA ARG A 58 31.85 -3.10 -1.36
C ARG A 58 30.41 -3.57 -1.26
N HIS A 59 30.03 -4.21 -0.15
CA HIS A 59 28.65 -4.64 0.10
C HIS A 59 27.70 -3.44 0.20
N ILE A 60 28.09 -2.38 0.92
CA ILE A 60 27.32 -1.12 1.00
C ILE A 60 27.19 -0.48 -0.39
N ALA A 61 28.29 -0.38 -1.14
CA ALA A 61 28.25 0.19 -2.49
C ALA A 61 27.34 -0.60 -3.43
N GLN A 62 27.40 -1.93 -3.39
CA GLN A 62 26.49 -2.79 -4.16
C GLN A 62 25.04 -2.62 -3.74
N TYR A 63 24.78 -2.49 -2.44
CA TYR A 63 23.45 -2.23 -1.91
C TYR A 63 22.90 -0.88 -2.39
N ILE A 64 23.70 0.19 -2.34
CA ILE A 64 23.31 1.52 -2.83
C ILE A 64 22.98 1.49 -4.32
N VAL A 65 23.80 0.83 -5.14
CA VAL A 65 23.54 0.70 -6.58
C VAL A 65 22.22 -0.05 -6.82
N LYS A 66 22.02 -1.18 -6.15
CA LYS A 66 20.77 -1.95 -6.25
C LYS A 66 19.55 -1.12 -5.82
N THR A 67 19.65 -0.38 -4.72
CA THR A 67 18.58 0.50 -4.25
C THR A 67 18.29 1.62 -5.26
N LYS A 68 19.32 2.24 -5.84
CA LYS A 68 19.15 3.27 -6.86
C LYS A 68 18.44 2.73 -8.10
N ASP A 69 18.80 1.52 -8.54
CA ASP A 69 18.16 0.87 -9.69
C ASP A 69 16.68 0.57 -9.40
N GLU A 70 16.34 0.12 -8.18
CA GLU A 70 14.95 -0.12 -7.78
C GLU A 70 14.14 1.19 -7.59
N ILE A 71 14.76 2.26 -7.10
CA ILE A 71 14.12 3.60 -7.09
C ILE A 71 13.82 4.04 -8.53
N GLY A 72 14.74 3.79 -9.47
CA GLY A 72 14.52 4.06 -10.88
C GLY A 72 13.41 3.19 -11.49
N SER A 73 13.31 1.93 -11.09
CA SER A 73 12.34 0.96 -11.59
C SER A 73 10.90 1.29 -11.20
N LEU A 74 10.70 2.00 -10.08
CA LEU A 74 9.41 2.56 -9.69
C LEU A 74 8.85 3.49 -10.79
N GLN A 75 9.71 4.29 -11.43
CA GLN A 75 9.31 5.41 -12.30
C GLN A 75 8.23 6.30 -11.64
N ALA A 76 8.46 6.70 -10.38
CA ALA A 76 7.51 7.47 -9.58
C ALA A 76 7.04 8.76 -10.28
N ASN A 77 7.93 9.46 -10.98
CA ASN A 77 7.57 10.67 -11.74
C ASN A 77 6.55 10.37 -12.84
N HIS A 78 6.78 9.32 -13.64
CA HIS A 78 5.85 8.92 -14.71
C HIS A 78 4.49 8.47 -14.15
N MET A 79 4.46 7.81 -12.99
CA MET A 79 3.21 7.47 -12.31
C MET A 79 2.47 8.73 -11.84
N SER A 80 3.18 9.68 -11.22
CA SER A 80 2.62 10.90 -10.67
C SER A 80 2.19 11.92 -11.72
N GLU A 81 2.91 12.00 -12.85
CA GLU A 81 2.71 13.02 -13.88
C GLU A 81 1.75 12.56 -14.98
N GLU A 82 1.66 11.26 -15.26
CA GLU A 82 0.83 10.73 -16.36
C GLU A 82 -0.24 9.76 -15.86
N ARG A 83 0.15 8.62 -15.26
CA ARG A 83 -0.77 7.50 -15.03
C ARG A 83 -1.86 7.79 -13.99
N ILE A 84 -1.49 8.40 -12.86
CA ILE A 84 -2.46 8.76 -11.81
C ILE A 84 -3.41 9.86 -12.31
N PRO A 85 -2.94 10.96 -12.93
CA PRO A 85 -3.83 11.94 -13.56
C PRO A 85 -4.75 11.33 -14.61
N GLU A 86 -4.25 10.43 -15.46
CA GLU A 86 -5.05 9.75 -16.48
C GLU A 86 -6.17 8.92 -15.85
N ALA A 87 -5.87 8.11 -14.83
CA ALA A 87 -6.90 7.38 -14.09
C ALA A 87 -7.93 8.33 -13.43
N GLY A 88 -7.49 9.48 -12.93
CA GLY A 88 -8.39 10.53 -12.42
C GLY A 88 -9.34 11.06 -13.50
N MET A 89 -8.84 11.34 -14.70
CA MET A 89 -9.66 11.77 -15.84
C MET A 89 -10.68 10.71 -16.24
N GLU A 90 -10.30 9.43 -16.23
CA GLU A 90 -11.23 8.34 -16.52
C GLU A 90 -12.36 8.27 -15.48
N LEU A 91 -12.05 8.45 -14.18
CA LEU A 91 -13.06 8.50 -13.13
C LEU A 91 -13.99 9.72 -13.26
N SER A 92 -13.46 10.90 -13.60
CA SER A 92 -14.30 12.07 -13.88
C SER A 92 -15.25 11.81 -15.06
N ALA A 93 -14.75 11.22 -16.14
CA ALA A 93 -15.58 10.90 -17.29
C ALA A 93 -16.65 9.84 -16.99
N VAL A 94 -16.40 8.94 -16.02
CA VAL A 94 -17.42 8.02 -15.50
C VAL A 94 -18.53 8.80 -14.83
N VAL A 95 -18.20 9.75 -13.95
CA VAL A 95 -19.20 10.58 -13.26
C VAL A 95 -20.05 11.35 -14.28
N ASP A 96 -19.42 12.04 -15.23
CA ASP A 96 -20.12 12.81 -16.25
C ASP A 96 -21.05 11.93 -17.11
N ALA A 97 -20.58 10.74 -17.50
CA ALA A 97 -21.38 9.80 -18.29
C ALA A 97 -22.57 9.24 -17.48
N THR A 98 -22.36 8.96 -16.19
CA THR A 98 -23.43 8.49 -15.31
C THR A 98 -24.48 9.56 -15.07
N GLU A 99 -24.08 10.80 -14.81
CA GLU A 99 -24.98 11.94 -14.61
C GLU A 99 -25.82 12.18 -15.86
N SER A 100 -25.17 12.33 -17.02
CA SER A 100 -25.86 12.57 -18.29
C SER A 100 -26.85 11.44 -18.64
N ALA A 101 -26.51 10.19 -18.34
CA ALA A 101 -27.41 9.08 -18.59
C ALA A 101 -28.58 9.05 -17.62
N THR A 102 -28.35 9.32 -16.34
CA THR A 102 -29.41 9.44 -15.33
C THR A 102 -30.38 10.56 -15.69
N ASP A 103 -29.91 11.72 -16.12
CA ASP A 103 -30.76 12.82 -16.57
C ASP A 103 -31.67 12.40 -17.73
N ARG A 104 -31.12 11.72 -18.74
CA ARG A 104 -31.90 11.21 -19.89
C ARG A 104 -32.94 10.17 -19.49
N ILE A 105 -32.61 9.29 -18.55
CA ILE A 105 -33.55 8.28 -18.02
C ILE A 105 -34.69 8.98 -17.27
N MET A 106 -34.38 9.97 -16.45
CA MET A 106 -35.37 10.74 -15.69
C MET A 106 -36.29 11.53 -16.61
N GLU A 107 -35.76 12.21 -17.63
CA GLU A 107 -36.56 12.95 -18.63
C GLU A 107 -37.52 12.02 -19.40
N SER A 108 -37.05 10.84 -19.79
CA SER A 108 -37.88 9.82 -20.45
C SER A 108 -38.99 9.33 -19.51
N ALA A 109 -38.68 9.11 -18.24
CA ALA A 109 -39.66 8.70 -17.22
C ALA A 109 -40.69 9.80 -16.92
N GLU A 110 -40.29 11.07 -16.87
CA GLU A 110 -41.18 12.21 -16.73
C GLU A 110 -42.16 12.32 -17.91
N THR A 111 -41.65 12.12 -19.12
CA THR A 111 -42.45 12.11 -20.35
C THR A 111 -43.49 10.98 -20.33
N LEU A 112 -43.09 9.79 -19.86
CA LEU A 112 -44.01 8.65 -19.67
C LEU A 112 -45.10 8.94 -18.65
N MET A 113 -44.78 9.59 -17.52
CA MET A 113 -45.78 9.96 -16.50
C MET A 113 -46.79 11.00 -17.00
N ALA A 114 -46.36 11.89 -17.90
CA ALA A 114 -47.20 12.93 -18.49
C ALA A 114 -48.04 12.46 -19.69
N ALA A 115 -47.89 11.20 -20.13
CA ALA A 115 -48.54 10.68 -21.32
C ALA A 115 -50.07 10.58 -21.15
N ASP A 116 -50.81 11.05 -22.16
CA ASP A 116 -52.28 10.99 -22.19
C ASP A 116 -52.76 9.61 -22.72
N PRO A 117 -53.46 8.80 -21.91
CA PRO A 117 -53.95 7.49 -22.34
C PRO A 117 -55.22 7.56 -23.21
N SER A 118 -55.76 8.76 -23.47
CA SER A 118 -57.01 8.94 -24.22
C SER A 118 -56.91 8.49 -25.67
N ASP A 119 -55.76 8.67 -26.30
CA ASP A 119 -55.44 8.12 -27.62
C ASP A 119 -54.51 6.91 -27.46
N HIS A 120 -55.07 5.71 -27.57
CA HIS A 120 -54.34 4.46 -27.36
C HIS A 120 -53.17 4.27 -28.34
N GLN A 121 -53.30 4.72 -29.59
CA GLN A 121 -52.23 4.53 -30.57
C GLN A 121 -51.08 5.50 -30.29
N ALA A 122 -51.39 6.77 -30.07
CA ALA A 122 -50.38 7.77 -29.73
C ALA A 122 -49.68 7.46 -28.40
N TYR A 123 -50.42 6.99 -27.40
CA TYR A 123 -49.87 6.55 -26.12
C TYR A 123 -48.90 5.37 -26.29
N ALA A 124 -49.31 4.33 -27.03
CA ALA A 124 -48.46 3.16 -27.26
C ALA A 124 -47.16 3.52 -28.00
N ASP A 125 -47.24 4.40 -29.01
CA ASP A 125 -46.07 4.85 -29.77
C ASP A 125 -45.11 5.67 -28.90
N LEU A 126 -45.63 6.58 -28.08
CA LEU A 126 -44.83 7.37 -27.13
C LEU A 126 -44.16 6.48 -26.08
N VAL A 127 -44.90 5.53 -25.49
CA VAL A 127 -44.35 4.62 -24.49
C VAL A 127 -43.21 3.79 -25.08
N ASN A 128 -43.40 3.24 -26.28
CA ASN A 128 -42.34 2.47 -26.95
C ASN A 128 -41.11 3.33 -27.25
N ALA A 129 -41.29 4.58 -27.68
CA ALA A 129 -40.18 5.49 -27.95
C ALA A 129 -39.38 5.81 -26.67
N GLU A 130 -40.06 6.19 -25.58
CA GLU A 130 -39.38 6.56 -24.34
C GLU A 130 -38.72 5.37 -23.63
N VAL A 131 -39.33 4.18 -23.69
CA VAL A 131 -38.68 2.96 -23.20
C VAL A 131 -37.42 2.65 -24.00
N MET A 132 -37.42 2.91 -25.32
CA MET A 132 -36.22 2.73 -26.14
C MET A 132 -35.14 3.77 -25.80
N ASN A 133 -35.52 5.03 -25.55
CA ASN A 133 -34.60 6.06 -25.07
C ASN A 133 -33.94 5.66 -23.74
N ILE A 134 -34.70 5.05 -22.82
CA ILE A 134 -34.17 4.52 -21.54
C ILE A 134 -33.15 3.41 -21.80
N PHE A 135 -33.46 2.45 -22.68
CA PHE A 135 -32.50 1.38 -23.01
C PHE A 135 -31.23 1.91 -23.66
N GLU A 136 -31.35 2.88 -24.56
CA GLU A 136 -30.19 3.54 -25.16
C GLU A 136 -29.39 4.33 -24.13
N ALA A 137 -30.05 5.05 -23.22
CA ALA A 137 -29.37 5.77 -22.15
C ALA A 137 -28.56 4.80 -21.28
N CYS A 138 -29.15 3.68 -20.86
CA CYS A 138 -28.50 2.62 -20.06
C CYS A 138 -27.24 2.04 -20.70
N SER A 139 -26.99 2.22 -22.00
CA SER A 139 -25.74 1.80 -22.63
C SER A 139 -24.51 2.53 -22.09
N PHE A 140 -24.68 3.60 -21.28
CA PHE A 140 -23.59 4.26 -20.55
C PHE A 140 -22.78 3.26 -19.70
N GLN A 141 -23.43 2.19 -19.22
CA GLN A 141 -22.81 1.18 -18.36
C GLN A 141 -21.60 0.50 -19.02
N ASP A 142 -21.65 0.26 -20.34
CA ASP A 142 -20.54 -0.37 -21.08
C ASP A 142 -19.31 0.55 -21.09
N ILE A 143 -19.51 1.82 -21.45
CA ILE A 143 -18.44 2.81 -21.48
C ILE A 143 -17.88 3.03 -20.07
N THR A 144 -18.74 3.14 -19.07
CA THR A 144 -18.33 3.28 -17.67
C THR A 144 -17.54 2.06 -17.19
N GLY A 145 -17.96 0.84 -17.53
CA GLY A 145 -17.26 -0.40 -17.19
C GLY A 145 -15.86 -0.48 -17.80
N GLN A 146 -15.71 -0.06 -19.06
CA GLN A 146 -14.41 0.01 -19.73
C GLN A 146 -13.47 1.03 -19.06
N ARG A 147 -13.98 2.22 -18.73
CA ARG A 147 -13.21 3.27 -18.05
C ARG A 147 -12.77 2.84 -16.65
N ILE A 148 -13.66 2.24 -15.86
CA ILE A 148 -13.33 1.70 -14.53
C ILE A 148 -12.24 0.62 -14.66
N SER A 149 -12.35 -0.26 -15.65
CA SER A 149 -11.34 -1.31 -15.88
C SER A 149 -9.95 -0.71 -16.16
N LYS A 150 -9.86 0.38 -16.93
CA LYS A 150 -8.60 1.10 -17.19
C LYS A 150 -8.01 1.75 -15.92
N VAL A 151 -8.87 2.26 -15.04
CA VAL A 151 -8.47 2.78 -13.72
C VAL A 151 -7.92 1.66 -12.85
N VAL A 152 -8.63 0.54 -12.76
CA VAL A 152 -8.21 -0.63 -11.99
C VAL A 152 -6.85 -1.15 -12.48
N GLU A 153 -6.67 -1.31 -13.80
CA GLU A 153 -5.39 -1.73 -14.37
C GLU A 153 -4.24 -0.78 -13.99
N THR A 154 -4.52 0.53 -13.95
CA THR A 154 -3.54 1.53 -13.53
C THR A 154 -3.19 1.40 -12.04
N LEU A 155 -4.17 1.18 -11.17
CA LEU A 155 -3.95 0.95 -9.75
C LEU A 155 -3.18 -0.35 -9.49
N GLU A 156 -3.50 -1.43 -10.18
CA GLU A 156 -2.75 -2.69 -10.08
C GLU A 156 -1.31 -2.54 -10.56
N PHE A 157 -1.08 -1.77 -11.63
CA PHE A 157 0.27 -1.47 -12.10
C PHE A 157 1.08 -0.72 -11.05
N ILE A 158 0.45 0.26 -10.39
CA ILE A 158 1.05 1.03 -9.29
C ILE A 158 1.40 0.09 -8.12
N ASP A 159 0.43 -0.73 -7.70
CA ASP A 159 0.59 -1.67 -6.59
C ASP A 159 1.74 -2.66 -6.81
N ARG A 160 1.83 -3.27 -8.00
CA ARG A 160 2.92 -4.21 -8.35
C ARG A 160 4.30 -3.57 -8.19
N ARG A 161 4.44 -2.29 -8.55
CA ARG A 161 5.72 -1.57 -8.45
C ARG A 161 6.05 -1.20 -7.01
N ILE A 162 5.09 -0.68 -6.26
CA ILE A 162 5.27 -0.34 -4.85
C ILE A 162 5.61 -1.61 -4.04
N SER A 163 4.88 -2.71 -4.25
CA SER A 163 5.13 -3.99 -3.60
C SER A 163 6.53 -4.56 -3.89
N ARG A 164 6.99 -4.47 -5.15
CA ARG A 164 8.37 -4.85 -5.52
C ARG A 164 9.41 -3.99 -4.80
N PHE A 165 9.18 -2.68 -4.72
CA PHE A 165 10.08 -1.76 -4.06
C PHE A 165 10.16 -2.01 -2.55
N ALA A 166 9.00 -2.13 -1.89
CA ALA A 166 8.89 -2.39 -0.46
C ALA A 166 9.58 -3.71 -0.07
N SER A 167 9.34 -4.79 -0.83
CA SER A 167 9.98 -6.09 -0.60
C SER A 167 11.51 -6.05 -0.79
N THR A 168 12.02 -5.25 -1.73
CA THR A 168 13.47 -5.15 -1.96
C THR A 168 14.18 -4.36 -0.86
N LEU A 169 13.53 -3.32 -0.34
CA LEU A 169 14.06 -2.50 0.74
C LEU A 169 13.80 -3.07 2.14
N LYS A 170 12.98 -4.13 2.26
CA LYS A 170 12.49 -4.66 3.55
C LYS A 170 11.97 -3.54 4.45
N VAL A 171 11.22 -2.61 3.86
CA VAL A 171 10.63 -1.50 4.61
C VAL A 171 9.61 -2.11 5.56
N GLU A 172 9.88 -2.09 6.85
CA GLU A 172 8.86 -2.32 7.87
C GLU A 172 8.00 -1.06 7.97
N ASP A 173 6.68 -1.24 8.02
CA ASP A 173 5.73 -0.14 8.15
C ASP A 173 6.00 0.63 9.45
N LYS A 174 6.48 1.86 9.32
CA LYS A 174 6.54 2.80 10.43
C LYS A 174 5.15 3.37 10.65
N ARG A 175 4.36 2.74 11.53
CA ARG A 175 3.04 3.26 11.97
C ARG A 175 3.10 4.70 12.48
N ASP A 176 4.26 5.11 13.00
CA ASP A 176 4.51 6.47 13.52
C ASP A 176 4.74 7.53 12.42
N ALA A 177 4.73 7.14 11.14
CA ALA A 177 4.93 8.05 10.00
C ALA A 177 3.62 8.64 9.45
N LEU A 178 2.46 8.21 9.94
CA LEU A 178 1.17 8.77 9.53
C LEU A 178 1.04 10.22 10.02
N SER A 179 0.63 11.11 9.11
CA SER A 179 0.30 12.48 9.45
C SER A 179 -0.96 12.55 10.32
N GLN A 180 -1.07 13.60 11.15
CA GLN A 180 -2.27 13.89 11.94
C GLN A 180 -3.54 13.96 11.06
N ASP A 181 -3.41 14.42 9.81
CA ASP A 181 -4.51 14.50 8.86
C ASP A 181 -4.97 13.10 8.39
N GLU A 182 -4.04 12.19 8.13
CA GLU A 182 -4.34 10.78 7.79
C GLU A 182 -5.06 10.06 8.94
N ILE A 183 -4.58 10.23 10.17
CA ILE A 183 -5.23 9.66 11.37
C ILE A 183 -6.66 10.22 11.52
N SER A 184 -6.83 11.54 11.37
CA SER A 184 -8.16 12.16 11.48
C SER A 184 -9.14 11.74 10.38
N ARG A 185 -8.63 11.43 9.17
CA ARG A 185 -9.43 10.93 8.05
C ARG A 185 -9.83 9.48 8.27
N GLU A 186 -8.92 8.66 8.78
CA GLU A 186 -9.20 7.28 9.18
C GLU A 186 -10.32 7.24 10.24
N GLU A 187 -10.21 8.04 11.29
CA GLU A 187 -11.23 8.15 12.33
C GLU A 187 -12.57 8.63 11.78
N ARG A 188 -12.56 9.61 10.85
CA ARG A 188 -13.79 10.06 10.18
C ARG A 188 -14.41 8.96 9.34
N ARG A 189 -13.61 8.21 8.58
CA ARG A 189 -14.07 7.09 7.75
C ARG A 189 -14.68 5.97 8.60
N GLN A 190 -14.04 5.61 9.71
CA GLN A 190 -14.56 4.61 10.65
C GLN A 190 -15.87 5.06 11.32
N LYS A 191 -16.02 6.37 11.57
CA LYS A 191 -17.27 6.96 12.10
C LYS A 191 -18.37 7.15 11.05
N GLN A 192 -18.01 7.16 9.76
CA GLN A 192 -18.91 7.39 8.62
C GLN A 192 -19.15 6.13 7.80
N ILE A 193 -19.09 4.94 8.42
CA ILE A 193 -19.61 3.72 7.81
C ILE A 193 -21.14 3.84 7.77
N LEU A 194 -21.64 4.62 6.82
CA LEU A 194 -23.00 4.56 6.34
C LEU A 194 -23.05 3.30 5.47
N HIS A 195 -23.82 2.31 5.90
CA HIS A 195 -24.03 1.12 5.09
C HIS A 195 -24.59 1.54 3.73
N GLY A 196 -23.77 1.44 2.68
CA GLY A 196 -24.25 1.45 1.31
C GLY A 196 -25.16 0.24 1.05
N PRO A 197 -25.82 0.15 -0.11
CA PRO A 197 -26.65 -1.00 -0.45
C PRO A 197 -25.86 -2.30 -0.23
N GLN A 198 -26.32 -3.10 0.74
CA GLN A 198 -25.65 -4.31 1.19
C GLN A 198 -25.63 -5.35 0.08
N MET A 199 -24.61 -6.20 0.07
CA MET A 199 -24.53 -7.29 -0.91
C MET A 199 -25.74 -8.22 -0.78
N SER A 200 -26.12 -8.89 -1.87
CA SER A 200 -27.25 -9.81 -1.88
C SER A 200 -27.09 -10.89 -0.80
N GLY A 201 -27.93 -10.84 0.24
CA GLY A 201 -27.90 -11.76 1.38
C GLY A 201 -27.24 -11.21 2.65
N GLU A 202 -26.67 -10.01 2.61
CA GLU A 202 -26.13 -9.29 3.78
C GLU A 202 -27.06 -8.16 4.26
N GLY A 203 -28.23 -8.03 3.61
CA GLY A 203 -29.36 -7.18 3.96
C GLY A 203 -30.01 -7.56 5.29
N VAL A 204 -30.48 -6.59 6.08
CA VAL A 204 -31.49 -6.85 7.13
C VAL A 204 -32.66 -7.58 6.48
N GLY A 205 -33.02 -8.77 6.98
CA GLY A 205 -34.04 -9.61 6.37
C GLY A 205 -35.43 -9.00 6.54
N GLN A 206 -36.34 -9.26 5.59
CA GLN A 206 -37.74 -8.84 5.72
C GLN A 206 -38.37 -9.40 7.01
N ASP A 207 -37.94 -10.58 7.47
CA ASP A 207 -38.37 -11.16 8.74
C ASP A 207 -37.95 -10.33 9.97
N ASP A 208 -36.78 -9.68 9.91
CA ASP A 208 -36.28 -8.78 10.95
C ASP A 208 -37.03 -7.43 10.93
N VAL A 209 -37.42 -6.97 9.74
CA VAL A 209 -38.27 -5.79 9.54
C VAL A 209 -39.69 -6.06 10.04
N ASP A 210 -40.23 -7.24 9.75
CA ASP A 210 -41.56 -7.66 10.17
C ASP A 210 -41.61 -7.95 11.67
N ALA A 211 -40.51 -8.37 12.31
CA ALA A 211 -40.43 -8.44 13.77
C ALA A 211 -40.48 -7.06 14.45
N LEU A 212 -40.05 -6.01 13.74
CA LEU A 212 -39.99 -4.63 14.23
C LEU A 212 -41.32 -3.89 14.03
N PHE A 213 -42.03 -4.17 12.93
CA PHE A 213 -43.31 -3.53 12.60
C PHE A 213 -44.55 -4.41 12.79
N GLY A 214 -44.38 -5.73 12.94
CA GLY A 214 -45.44 -6.73 13.10
C GLY A 214 -45.87 -6.99 14.55
N GLY A 215 -45.75 -5.97 15.42
CA GLY A 215 -46.25 -6.00 16.78
C GLY A 215 -47.63 -5.36 16.90
N ASP A 216 -48.66 -5.86 16.20
CA ASP A 216 -50.05 -5.59 16.60
C ASP A 216 -50.51 -6.69 17.56
N ASP A 217 -50.12 -6.52 18.83
CA ASP A 217 -50.93 -6.79 20.03
C ASP A 217 -50.07 -6.65 21.30
N GLY A 218 -49.78 -5.41 21.71
CA GLY A 218 -49.53 -5.08 23.12
C GLY A 218 -48.09 -5.11 23.69
N ALA A 219 -47.05 -5.04 22.86
CA ALA A 219 -45.66 -4.88 23.35
C ALA A 219 -45.15 -3.43 23.22
N ALA A 220 -44.38 -2.97 24.21
CA ALA A 220 -43.84 -1.61 24.30
C ALA A 220 -42.96 -1.25 23.07
N PRO A 221 -42.90 0.02 22.66
CA PRO A 221 -42.06 0.45 21.53
C PRO A 221 -40.59 0.07 21.80
N ALA A 222 -39.92 -0.47 20.78
CA ALA A 222 -38.50 -0.78 20.82
C ALA A 222 -37.71 0.43 21.34
N SER A 223 -36.81 0.17 22.30
CA SER A 223 -36.06 1.25 22.94
C SER A 223 -34.99 1.78 21.99
N GLN A 224 -34.57 3.03 22.20
CA GLN A 224 -33.46 3.61 21.43
C GLN A 224 -32.20 2.74 21.51
N ASP A 225 -32.00 2.05 22.64
CA ASP A 225 -30.88 1.13 22.86
C ASP A 225 -30.96 -0.12 21.94
N ASP A 226 -32.16 -0.60 21.61
CA ASP A 226 -32.36 -1.72 20.68
C ASP A 226 -32.10 -1.30 19.23
N ILE A 227 -32.39 -0.04 18.90
CA ILE A 227 -32.11 0.56 17.59
C ILE A 227 -30.61 0.79 17.44
N ASP A 228 -29.94 1.29 18.48
CA ASP A 228 -28.51 1.58 18.46
C ASP A 228 -27.67 0.29 18.40
N ALA A 229 -28.18 -0.84 18.93
CA ALA A 229 -27.53 -2.15 18.86
C ALA A 229 -27.45 -2.75 17.44
N LEU A 230 -28.21 -2.24 16.48
CA LEU A 230 -28.18 -2.68 15.08
C LEU A 230 -27.11 -1.97 14.23
N PHE A 231 -26.56 -0.85 14.72
CA PHE A 231 -25.58 -0.02 14.01
C PHE A 231 -24.17 -0.09 14.63
N HIS A 232 -23.94 -1.05 15.53
CA HIS A 232 -22.64 -1.35 16.15
C HIS A 232 -22.16 -2.76 15.78
#